data_AF-A0A0J9TJ33-F1
#
_entry.id   AF-A0A0J9TJ33-F1
#
_cell.length_a   1.000
_cell.length_b   1.000
_cell.length_c   1.000
_cell.angle_alpha   90.00
_cell.angle_beta   90.00
_cell.angle_gamma   90.00
#
_symmetry.space_group_name_H-M   'P 1'
#
loop_
_entity.id
_entity.type
_entity.pdbx_description
1 polymer ?
#
loop_
_entity_poly.entity_id
_entity_poly.type
_entity_poly.pdbx_seq_one_letter_code
_entity_poly.pdbx_strand_id
1 'polypeptide(L)'
;MSTDISSDIFYKALNYYNKDTIYNYKYCYSHSDTLKFNLKFVTFYNDSDKIINLVSLYILIIIIKLVLGKYKNSEGIVPQTKYDFFDNIPTYLINVEKANKDASELNTDDNCVSFSKQHTINNTDIGKQICEQFIKLCKQLPNIKNYNITDPNYRKDWDFLSYWLNSKLRESELNGTICPKKFYDGMENHCINTLLRFVTLTNLIYNINDEDISRMNVLYILHENYSQLDKIINDSTPPKPESLLELSSTCSDNYIKAKYMCYGNYNKFCEKLKDFKTKYEKLFKTAQRKGNQYTNNFKELTDYDNINIISTTVIGSAVGLIPLLGILYKVRYLNIKF
;
A
#
# COMPACT_ATOMS: atom_id res chain seq x y z
N MET A 1 7.47 -39.85 -33.36
CA MET A 1 6.34 -39.49 -32.48
C MET A 1 6.88 -39.38 -31.06
N SER A 2 6.48 -38.34 -30.34
CA SER A 2 6.86 -37.94 -28.97
C SER A 2 8.17 -37.15 -28.78
N THR A 3 8.18 -35.92 -29.32
CA THR A 3 8.78 -34.77 -28.64
C THR A 3 7.67 -33.99 -27.90
N ASP A 4 8.03 -33.20 -26.88
CA ASP A 4 7.28 -32.00 -26.42
C ASP A 4 6.15 -32.11 -25.36
N ILE A 5 6.29 -32.92 -24.31
CA ILE A 5 5.43 -32.77 -23.10
C ILE A 5 6.22 -32.25 -21.88
N SER A 6 7.52 -32.55 -21.78
CA SER A 6 8.32 -32.21 -20.58
C SER A 6 8.81 -30.77 -20.52
N SER A 7 9.17 -30.15 -21.66
CA SER A 7 9.58 -28.74 -21.69
C SER A 7 8.38 -27.82 -21.46
N ASP A 8 7.21 -28.21 -21.97
CA ASP A 8 5.99 -27.42 -21.90
C ASP A 8 5.44 -27.35 -20.45
N ILE A 9 5.58 -28.42 -19.66
CA ILE A 9 5.25 -28.41 -18.22
C ILE A 9 6.26 -27.57 -17.41
N PHE A 10 7.55 -27.61 -17.76
CA PHE A 10 8.59 -26.80 -17.12
C PHE A 10 8.40 -25.30 -17.41
N TYR A 11 8.10 -24.92 -18.65
CA TYR A 11 7.77 -23.54 -19.03
C TYR A 11 6.41 -23.10 -18.46
N LYS A 12 5.42 -24.00 -18.36
CA LYS A 12 4.16 -23.71 -17.66
C LYS A 12 4.34 -23.56 -16.16
N ALA A 13 5.22 -24.32 -15.50
CA ALA A 13 5.51 -24.15 -14.07
C ALA A 13 6.28 -22.85 -13.78
N LEU A 14 7.19 -22.45 -14.67
CA LEU A 14 7.87 -21.14 -14.64
C LEU A 14 6.91 -19.96 -14.92
N ASN A 15 5.90 -20.16 -15.76
CA ASN A 15 4.84 -19.17 -15.96
C ASN A 15 3.79 -19.16 -14.83
N TYR A 16 3.58 -20.29 -14.14
CA TYR A 16 2.65 -20.42 -13.01
C TYR A 16 3.19 -19.73 -11.75
N TYR A 17 4.52 -19.75 -11.55
CA TYR A 17 5.21 -18.89 -10.59
C TYR A 17 5.56 -17.56 -11.25
N ASN A 18 4.54 -16.72 -11.40
CA ASN A 18 4.52 -15.37 -11.98
C ASN A 18 5.90 -14.70 -12.08
N LYS A 19 6.32 -14.40 -13.32
CA LYS A 19 7.51 -13.61 -13.66
C LYS A 19 7.58 -12.31 -12.84
N ASP A 20 6.43 -11.71 -12.55
CA ASP A 20 6.29 -10.46 -11.79
C ASP A 20 6.68 -10.60 -10.31
N THR A 21 6.40 -11.75 -9.69
CA THR A 21 6.70 -11.99 -8.27
C THR A 21 8.21 -12.17 -8.05
N ILE A 22 8.90 -12.83 -8.99
CA ILE A 22 10.36 -13.03 -8.95
C ILE A 22 11.10 -11.74 -9.34
N TYR A 23 10.56 -10.96 -10.27
CA TYR A 23 11.17 -9.69 -10.69
C TYR A 23 11.13 -8.67 -9.54
N ASN A 24 9.96 -8.47 -8.90
CA ASN A 24 9.84 -7.55 -7.76
C ASN A 24 10.77 -7.93 -6.59
N TYR A 25 10.97 -9.22 -6.33
CA TYR A 25 11.93 -9.72 -5.35
C TYR A 25 13.39 -9.31 -5.67
N LYS A 26 13.77 -9.34 -6.95
CA LYS A 26 15.14 -9.01 -7.40
C LYS A 26 15.46 -7.51 -7.30
N TYR A 27 14.45 -6.63 -7.37
CA TYR A 27 14.67 -5.19 -7.37
C TYR A 27 14.59 -4.54 -5.97
N CYS A 28 13.84 -5.13 -5.04
CA CYS A 28 13.54 -4.50 -3.74
C CYS A 28 14.30 -5.03 -2.53
N TYR A 29 15.00 -6.15 -2.66
CA TYR A 29 15.92 -6.64 -1.64
C TYR A 29 17.37 -6.33 -2.04
N SER A 30 18.18 -5.97 -1.05
CA SER A 30 19.54 -5.48 -1.28
C SER A 30 20.48 -6.60 -1.73
N HIS A 31 21.61 -6.25 -2.35
CA HIS A 31 22.65 -7.21 -2.74
C HIS A 31 23.31 -7.92 -1.53
N SER A 32 23.09 -7.45 -0.29
CA SER A 32 23.52 -8.18 0.92
C SER A 32 22.53 -9.27 1.34
N ASP A 33 21.31 -9.26 0.82
CA ASP A 33 20.30 -10.31 1.06
C ASP A 33 20.30 -11.37 -0.05
N THR A 34 21.00 -11.12 -1.16
CA THR A 34 21.27 -12.14 -2.17
C THR A 34 22.46 -13.00 -1.76
N LEU A 35 22.19 -14.11 -1.08
CA LEU A 35 23.15 -15.22 -1.02
C LEU A 35 23.50 -15.60 -2.48
N LYS A 36 24.78 -15.56 -2.86
CA LYS A 36 25.28 -16.14 -4.11
C LYS A 36 24.93 -17.64 -4.12
N PHE A 37 23.81 -18.00 -4.75
CA PHE A 37 23.44 -19.40 -4.99
C PHE A 37 24.32 -19.97 -6.10
N ASN A 38 25.51 -20.46 -5.74
CA ASN A 38 26.27 -21.36 -6.60
C ASN A 38 25.67 -22.78 -6.46
N LEU A 39 24.59 -23.05 -7.20
CA LEU A 39 24.13 -24.42 -7.43
C LEU A 39 25.13 -25.11 -8.36
N LYS A 40 26.11 -25.83 -7.81
CA LYS A 40 26.88 -26.83 -8.56
C LYS A 40 25.96 -28.02 -8.81
N PHE A 41 25.40 -28.10 -10.02
CA PHE A 41 24.70 -29.28 -10.49
C PHE A 41 25.70 -30.42 -10.66
N VAL A 42 25.55 -31.50 -9.88
CA VAL A 42 26.25 -32.76 -10.13
C VAL A 42 25.30 -33.63 -10.95
N THR A 43 25.58 -33.78 -12.23
CA THR A 43 24.84 -34.68 -13.12
C THR A 43 25.45 -36.09 -13.04
N PHE A 44 24.72 -37.04 -12.47
CA PHE A 44 24.99 -38.46 -12.66
C PHE A 44 24.07 -38.98 -13.77
N TYR A 45 24.66 -39.35 -14.91
CA TYR A 45 23.96 -40.00 -16.02
C TYR A 45 24.01 -41.51 -15.84
N ASN A 46 22.84 -42.17 -15.82
CA ASN A 46 22.68 -43.59 -16.14
C ASN A 46 21.21 -43.92 -16.47
N ASP A 47 21.02 -44.74 -17.51
CA ASP A 47 19.83 -45.09 -18.33
C ASP A 47 18.48 -45.43 -17.62
N SER A 48 18.08 -44.70 -16.58
CA SER A 48 16.80 -44.85 -15.86
C SER A 48 16.03 -43.52 -15.79
N ASP A 49 16.04 -42.81 -16.92
CA ASP A 49 15.84 -41.36 -17.06
C ASP A 49 14.46 -40.78 -16.69
N LYS A 50 13.41 -41.59 -16.53
CA LYS A 50 12.10 -41.06 -16.11
C LYS A 50 11.94 -40.97 -14.59
N ILE A 51 12.48 -41.92 -13.84
CA ILE A 51 12.30 -41.98 -12.38
C ILE A 51 13.31 -41.05 -11.68
N ILE A 52 14.56 -40.98 -12.17
CA ILE A 52 15.59 -40.09 -11.62
C ILE A 52 15.23 -38.61 -11.79
N ASN A 53 14.60 -38.23 -12.91
CA ASN A 53 14.14 -36.85 -13.14
C ASN A 53 13.01 -36.44 -12.20
N LEU A 54 12.06 -37.34 -11.89
CA LEU A 54 10.97 -37.05 -10.95
C LEU A 54 11.48 -36.95 -9.51
N VAL A 55 12.40 -37.83 -9.11
CA VAL A 55 13.02 -37.77 -7.77
C VAL A 55 13.86 -36.51 -7.61
N SER A 56 14.64 -36.13 -8.63
CA SER A 56 15.44 -34.90 -8.62
C SER A 56 14.57 -33.63 -8.59
N LEU A 57 13.47 -33.60 -9.35
CA LEU A 57 12.52 -32.49 -9.35
C LEU A 57 11.76 -32.40 -8.01
N TYR A 58 11.38 -33.53 -7.44
CA TYR A 58 10.70 -33.59 -6.14
C TYR A 58 11.63 -33.13 -5.00
N ILE A 59 12.90 -33.56 -5.02
CA ILE A 59 13.93 -33.08 -4.09
C ILE A 59 14.17 -31.58 -4.30
N LEU A 60 14.21 -31.08 -5.53
CA LEU A 60 14.36 -29.66 -5.82
C LEU A 60 13.17 -28.84 -5.27
N ILE A 61 11.94 -29.33 -5.45
CA ILE A 61 10.73 -28.70 -4.89
C ILE A 61 10.76 -28.72 -3.36
N ILE A 62 11.22 -29.80 -2.73
CA ILE A 62 11.37 -29.89 -1.27
C ILE A 62 12.45 -28.92 -0.78
N ILE A 63 13.59 -28.84 -1.44
CA ILE A 63 14.66 -27.89 -1.11
C ILE A 63 14.15 -26.46 -1.27
N ILE A 64 13.45 -26.13 -2.36
CA ILE A 64 12.82 -24.82 -2.55
C ILE A 64 11.83 -24.54 -1.43
N LYS A 65 10.95 -25.49 -1.06
CA LYS A 65 10.00 -25.33 0.05
C LYS A 65 10.69 -25.16 1.40
N LEU A 66 11.78 -25.90 1.66
CA LEU A 66 12.56 -25.80 2.91
C LEU A 66 13.36 -24.50 2.99
N VAL A 67 13.93 -24.06 1.88
CA VAL A 67 14.66 -22.78 1.76
C VAL A 67 13.69 -21.61 1.89
N LEU A 68 12.56 -21.62 1.17
CA LEU A 68 11.50 -20.61 1.32
C LEU A 68 10.84 -20.66 2.69
N GLY A 69 10.66 -21.84 3.28
CA GLY A 69 10.13 -22.01 4.64
C GLY A 69 11.08 -21.48 5.72
N LYS A 70 12.40 -21.62 5.52
CA LYS A 70 13.42 -20.97 6.35
C LYS A 70 13.53 -19.47 6.08
N TYR A 71 13.26 -19.02 4.85
CA TYR A 71 13.18 -17.59 4.50
C TYR A 71 11.98 -16.91 5.16
N LYS A 72 10.81 -17.56 5.20
CA LYS A 72 9.65 -17.09 5.98
C LYS A 72 9.95 -16.92 7.48
N ASN A 73 10.88 -17.72 8.02
CA ASN A 73 11.30 -17.63 9.41
C ASN A 73 12.50 -16.69 9.64
N SER A 74 13.10 -16.14 8.58
CA SER A 74 14.25 -15.22 8.64
C SER A 74 14.02 -13.88 7.95
N GLU A 75 12.83 -13.64 7.37
CA GLU A 75 12.26 -12.29 7.31
C GLU A 75 12.25 -11.78 8.75
N GLY A 76 13.23 -10.91 9.07
CA GLY A 76 13.37 -10.33 10.38
C GLY A 76 12.00 -9.90 10.86
N ILE A 77 11.59 -10.43 12.02
CA ILE A 77 10.34 -10.16 12.74
C ILE A 77 9.77 -8.85 12.22
N VAL A 78 8.82 -8.91 11.29
CA VAL A 78 8.12 -7.72 10.84
C VAL A 78 7.47 -7.19 12.11
N PRO A 79 7.91 -6.06 12.68
CA PRO A 79 7.46 -5.70 14.00
C PRO A 79 5.95 -5.50 13.90
N GLN A 80 5.22 -6.15 14.78
CA GLN A 80 3.78 -5.97 14.96
C GLN A 80 3.40 -4.46 14.92
N THR A 81 4.29 -3.52 15.25
CA THR A 81 4.07 -2.06 15.28
C THR A 81 3.69 -1.34 13.99
N LYS A 82 3.72 -1.97 12.79
CA LYS A 82 3.46 -1.27 11.52
C LYS A 82 2.05 -0.67 11.36
N TYR A 83 1.04 -1.20 12.04
CA TYR A 83 -0.34 -0.69 11.97
C TYR A 83 -0.65 0.41 13.00
N ASP A 84 0.30 0.74 13.88
CA ASP A 84 0.04 1.64 15.01
C ASP A 84 -0.14 3.11 14.57
N PHE A 85 0.28 3.47 13.34
CA PHE A 85 -0.01 4.78 12.78
C PHE A 85 -1.52 5.01 12.57
N PHE A 86 -2.33 3.94 12.44
CA PHE A 86 -3.79 4.08 12.32
C PHE A 86 -4.43 4.69 13.57
N ASP A 87 -3.74 4.72 14.71
CA ASP A 87 -4.22 5.45 15.90
C ASP A 87 -4.36 6.95 15.64
N ASN A 88 -3.51 7.49 14.76
CA ASN A 88 -3.43 8.91 14.38
C ASN A 88 -3.97 9.16 12.97
N ILE A 89 -4.69 8.20 12.37
CA ILE A 89 -5.14 8.31 10.97
C ILE A 89 -5.94 9.58 10.65
N PRO A 90 -6.81 10.14 11.52
CA PRO A 90 -7.54 11.36 11.17
C PRO A 90 -6.59 12.54 10.93
N THR A 91 -5.52 12.64 11.72
CA THR A 91 -4.48 13.67 11.55
C THR A 91 -3.73 13.51 10.24
N TYR A 92 -3.38 12.27 9.87
CA TYR A 92 -2.69 12.00 8.62
C TYR A 92 -3.55 12.30 7.39
N LEU A 93 -4.85 11.98 7.40
CA LEU A 93 -5.78 12.33 6.33
C LEU A 93 -5.83 13.85 6.08
N ILE A 94 -5.91 14.64 7.16
CA ILE A 94 -5.89 16.11 7.08
C ILE A 94 -4.56 16.61 6.50
N ASN A 95 -3.44 16.02 6.92
CA ASN A 95 -2.12 16.42 6.45
C ASN A 95 -1.90 16.08 4.97
N VAL A 96 -2.42 14.95 4.49
CA VAL A 96 -2.44 14.60 3.06
C VAL A 96 -3.29 15.61 2.28
N GLU A 97 -4.48 15.96 2.76
CA GLU A 97 -5.33 16.97 2.11
C GLU A 97 -4.63 18.33 2.01
N LYS A 98 -3.96 18.76 3.09
CA LYS A 98 -3.15 19.98 3.10
C LYS A 98 -2.00 19.91 2.11
N ALA A 99 -1.23 18.82 2.10
CA ALA A 99 -0.11 18.63 1.18
C ALA A 99 -0.56 18.63 -0.29
N ASN A 100 -1.72 18.03 -0.60
CA ASN A 100 -2.28 18.00 -1.95
C ASN A 100 -2.77 19.37 -2.42
N LYS A 101 -3.29 20.21 -1.50
CA LYS A 101 -3.77 21.57 -1.80
C LYS A 101 -2.65 22.61 -1.78
N ASP A 102 -1.48 22.26 -1.27
CA ASP A 102 -0.34 23.16 -1.17
C ASP A 102 0.24 23.42 -2.57
N ALA A 103 -0.09 24.59 -3.13
CA ALA A 103 0.41 25.06 -4.41
C ALA A 103 1.76 25.78 -4.31
N SER A 104 2.36 25.87 -3.11
CA SER A 104 3.67 26.50 -2.95
C SER A 104 4.75 25.73 -3.71
N GLU A 105 5.72 26.48 -4.23
CA GLU A 105 6.94 25.92 -4.77
C GLU A 105 7.78 25.32 -3.65
N LEU A 106 8.49 24.24 -3.97
CA LEU A 106 9.47 23.70 -3.06
C LEU A 106 10.67 24.64 -2.91
N ASN A 107 11.43 24.44 -1.83
CA ASN A 107 12.72 25.10 -1.71
C ASN A 107 13.62 24.69 -2.88
N THR A 108 14.53 25.56 -3.31
CA THR A 108 15.46 25.31 -4.42
C THR A 108 16.33 24.08 -4.20
N ASP A 109 16.59 23.73 -2.94
CA ASP A 109 17.40 22.59 -2.51
C ASP A 109 16.54 21.31 -2.32
N ASP A 110 15.23 21.40 -2.58
CA ASP A 110 14.28 20.29 -2.66
C ASP A 110 13.99 19.93 -4.14
N ASN A 111 14.99 19.44 -4.87
CA ASN A 111 14.97 19.33 -6.34
C ASN A 111 14.42 17.98 -6.87
N CYS A 112 13.10 17.87 -6.91
CA CYS A 112 12.41 16.71 -7.47
C CYS A 112 12.60 16.51 -8.99
N VAL A 113 12.97 17.56 -9.74
CA VAL A 113 13.26 17.46 -11.18
C VAL A 113 14.56 16.71 -11.42
N SER A 114 15.61 17.05 -10.67
CA SER A 114 16.90 16.36 -10.77
C SER A 114 16.78 14.92 -10.27
N PHE A 115 16.05 14.70 -9.16
CA PHE A 115 15.75 13.38 -8.66
C PHE A 115 15.09 12.50 -9.73
N SER A 116 13.99 12.96 -10.34
CA SER A 116 13.20 12.11 -11.22
C SER A 116 13.93 11.73 -12.51
N LYS A 117 14.75 12.65 -13.04
CA LYS A 117 15.65 12.39 -14.18
C LYS A 117 16.71 11.34 -13.90
N GLN A 118 17.07 11.10 -12.64
CA GLN A 118 18.11 10.13 -12.27
C GLN A 118 17.53 8.81 -11.76
N HIS A 119 16.45 8.87 -10.98
CA HIS A 119 15.92 7.71 -10.26
C HIS A 119 14.64 7.13 -10.87
N THR A 120 13.94 7.88 -11.73
CA THR A 120 12.70 7.44 -12.37
C THR A 120 12.72 7.76 -13.87
N ILE A 121 13.83 7.48 -14.55
CA ILE A 121 14.13 7.89 -15.94
C ILE A 121 12.99 7.57 -16.93
N ASN A 122 12.34 6.41 -16.77
CA ASN A 122 11.27 5.98 -17.69
C ASN A 122 9.91 6.64 -17.41
N ASN A 123 9.76 7.32 -16.27
CA ASN A 123 8.51 7.92 -15.79
C ASN A 123 8.83 9.21 -15.00
N THR A 124 9.57 10.14 -15.60
CA THR A 124 10.12 11.32 -14.90
C THR A 124 9.05 12.24 -14.33
N ASP A 125 7.93 12.39 -15.02
CA ASP A 125 6.84 13.27 -14.57
C ASP A 125 6.13 12.70 -13.33
N ILE A 126 5.86 11.41 -13.33
CA ILE A 126 5.25 10.69 -12.20
C ILE A 126 6.20 10.67 -11.01
N GLY A 127 7.49 10.35 -11.23
CA GLY A 127 8.49 10.37 -10.17
C GLY A 127 8.68 11.75 -9.55
N LYS A 128 8.66 12.80 -10.39
CA LYS A 128 8.68 14.20 -9.92
C LYS A 128 7.45 14.49 -9.06
N GLN A 129 6.24 14.19 -9.54
CA GLN A 129 4.99 14.45 -8.81
C GLN A 129 4.93 13.75 -7.45
N ILE A 130 5.33 12.46 -7.40
CA ILE A 130 5.37 11.71 -6.15
C ILE A 130 6.42 12.28 -5.18
N CYS A 131 7.60 12.65 -5.68
CA CYS A 131 8.62 13.32 -4.88
C CYS A 131 8.08 14.64 -4.29
N GLU A 132 7.46 15.49 -5.12
CA GLU A 132 6.96 16.79 -4.66
C GLU A 132 5.88 16.66 -3.59
N GLN A 133 4.94 15.72 -3.78
CA GLN A 133 3.91 15.41 -2.79
C GLN A 133 4.51 14.83 -1.51
N PHE A 134 5.51 13.95 -1.60
CA PHE A 134 6.18 13.37 -0.43
C PHE A 134 6.87 14.45 0.41
N ILE A 135 7.60 15.37 -0.24
CA ILE A 135 8.28 16.49 0.44
C ILE A 135 7.26 17.43 1.11
N LYS A 136 6.17 17.76 0.41
CA LYS A 136 5.08 18.57 0.99
C LYS A 136 4.46 17.86 2.19
N LEU A 137 4.22 16.56 2.10
CA LEU A 137 3.68 15.77 3.21
C LEU A 137 4.62 15.75 4.42
N CYS A 138 5.93 15.58 4.22
CA CYS A 138 6.92 15.67 5.30
C CYS A 138 6.83 17.01 6.06
N LYS A 139 6.60 18.11 5.33
CA LYS A 139 6.44 19.46 5.91
C LYS A 139 5.12 19.64 6.68
N GLN A 140 4.12 18.79 6.47
CA GLN A 140 2.87 18.79 7.23
C GLN A 140 2.93 17.96 8.51
N LEU A 141 3.92 17.07 8.67
CA LEU A 141 4.08 16.22 9.85
C LEU A 141 4.98 16.89 10.89
N PRO A 142 4.46 17.33 12.06
CA PRO A 142 5.25 18.14 13.00
C PRO A 142 6.52 17.48 13.51
N ASN A 143 6.50 16.16 13.78
CA ASN A 143 7.68 15.47 14.29
C ASN A 143 8.76 15.28 13.22
N ILE A 144 8.35 15.22 11.95
CA ILE A 144 9.26 15.17 10.81
C ILE A 144 9.81 16.56 10.54
N LYS A 145 8.93 17.56 10.35
CA LYS A 145 9.29 18.96 10.12
C LYS A 145 10.27 19.50 11.18
N ASN A 146 10.00 19.23 12.45
CA ASN A 146 10.78 19.77 13.57
C ASN A 146 11.88 18.83 14.07
N TYR A 147 12.08 17.67 13.43
CA TYR A 147 13.05 16.66 13.86
C TYR A 147 12.86 16.24 15.33
N ASN A 148 11.62 16.00 15.75
CA ASN A 148 11.29 15.64 17.13
C ASN A 148 11.41 14.13 17.36
N ILE A 149 12.64 13.60 17.32
CA ILE A 149 12.92 12.15 17.40
C ILE A 149 12.48 11.50 18.72
N THR A 150 12.30 12.30 19.78
CA THR A 150 11.88 11.83 21.11
C THR A 150 10.36 11.73 21.26
N ASP A 151 9.58 12.25 20.30
CA ASP A 151 8.12 12.14 20.34
C ASP A 151 7.70 10.68 20.16
N PRO A 152 6.79 10.15 20.99
CA PRO A 152 6.26 8.79 20.82
C PRO A 152 5.62 8.54 19.44
N ASN A 153 5.14 9.58 18.76
CA ASN A 153 4.55 9.50 17.43
C ASN A 153 5.57 9.67 16.29
N TYR A 154 6.82 10.04 16.58
CA TYR A 154 7.85 10.18 15.53
C TYR A 154 7.97 8.92 14.68
N ARG A 155 7.95 7.74 15.32
CA ARG A 155 7.98 6.47 14.59
C ARG A 155 6.70 6.22 13.78
N LYS A 156 5.54 6.55 14.34
CA LYS A 156 4.24 6.43 13.65
C LYS A 156 4.17 7.31 12.42
N ASP A 157 4.75 8.51 12.47
CA ASP A 157 4.84 9.43 11.33
C ASP A 157 5.65 8.82 10.18
N TRP A 158 6.78 8.16 10.49
CA TRP A 158 7.58 7.44 9.48
C TRP A 158 6.91 6.15 8.97
N ASP A 159 6.21 5.42 9.82
CA ASP A 159 5.42 4.26 9.41
C ASP A 159 4.29 4.68 8.46
N PHE A 160 3.65 5.83 8.72
CA PHE A 160 2.68 6.43 7.80
C PHE A 160 3.33 6.88 6.47
N LEU A 161 4.48 7.55 6.50
CA LEU A 161 5.20 7.93 5.28
C LEU A 161 5.63 6.72 4.45
N SER A 162 6.02 5.63 5.12
CA SER A 162 6.32 4.34 4.48
C SER A 162 5.09 3.79 3.78
N TYR A 163 3.94 3.73 4.47
CA TYR A 163 2.67 3.33 3.87
C TYR A 163 2.31 4.20 2.66
N TRP A 164 2.34 5.52 2.82
CA TRP A 164 1.95 6.46 1.78
C TRP A 164 2.78 6.29 0.51
N LEU A 165 4.11 6.20 0.64
CA LEU A 165 5.00 6.04 -0.51
C LEU A 165 4.82 4.67 -1.18
N ASN A 166 4.66 3.60 -0.39
CA ASN A 166 4.35 2.27 -0.93
C ASN A 166 3.06 2.30 -1.76
N SER A 167 1.98 2.89 -1.24
CA SER A 167 0.70 2.97 -1.95
C SER A 167 0.85 3.77 -3.25
N LYS A 168 1.50 4.94 -3.20
CA LYS A 168 1.64 5.80 -4.38
C LYS A 168 2.49 5.21 -5.49
N LEU A 169 3.56 4.49 -5.15
CA LEU A 169 4.34 3.78 -6.16
C LEU A 169 3.53 2.65 -6.79
N ARG A 170 2.72 1.93 -6.01
CA ARG A 170 1.90 0.80 -6.51
C ARG A 170 0.71 1.26 -7.35
N GLU A 171 0.17 2.44 -7.07
CA GLU A 171 -0.92 3.09 -7.82
C GLU A 171 -0.47 3.72 -9.15
N SER A 172 0.84 3.84 -9.39
CA SER A 172 1.40 4.52 -10.55
C SER A 172 2.15 3.57 -11.49
N GLU A 173 2.60 4.10 -12.63
CA GLU A 173 3.43 3.43 -13.62
C GLU A 173 4.84 3.13 -13.09
N LEU A 174 5.15 3.55 -11.86
CA LEU A 174 6.36 3.17 -11.14
C LEU A 174 6.23 1.83 -10.40
N ASN A 175 5.04 1.22 -10.36
CA ASN A 175 4.81 -0.05 -9.68
C ASN A 175 5.76 -1.14 -10.20
N GLY A 176 6.49 -1.78 -9.30
CA GLY A 176 7.50 -2.80 -9.63
C GLY A 176 8.77 -2.29 -10.33
N THR A 177 8.83 -1.02 -10.75
CA THR A 177 10.01 -0.44 -11.41
C THR A 177 11.05 0.07 -10.40
N ILE A 178 10.57 0.62 -9.28
CA ILE A 178 11.41 1.15 -8.20
C ILE A 178 10.76 0.85 -6.86
N CYS A 179 11.61 0.56 -5.89
CA CYS A 179 11.18 0.18 -4.56
C CYS A 179 11.11 1.43 -3.67
N PRO A 180 10.16 1.49 -2.72
CA PRO A 180 9.98 2.65 -1.84
C PRO A 180 11.26 3.14 -1.18
N LYS A 181 12.08 2.20 -0.66
CA LYS A 181 13.38 2.53 -0.07
C LYS A 181 14.33 3.18 -1.09
N LYS A 182 14.49 2.59 -2.29
CA LYS A 182 15.36 3.16 -3.34
C LYS A 182 14.86 4.52 -3.83
N PHE A 183 13.54 4.70 -3.90
CA PHE A 183 12.94 5.98 -4.25
C PHE A 183 13.30 7.03 -3.18
N TYR A 184 13.13 6.70 -1.90
CA TYR A 184 13.49 7.57 -0.77
C TYR A 184 14.99 7.86 -0.70
N ASP A 185 15.85 6.85 -0.76
CA ASP A 185 17.32 7.00 -0.76
C ASP A 185 17.78 7.94 -1.91
N GLY A 186 17.09 7.91 -3.06
CA GLY A 186 17.31 8.87 -4.13
C GLY A 186 16.92 10.29 -3.74
N MET A 187 15.74 10.48 -3.16
CA MET A 187 15.30 11.81 -2.70
C MET A 187 16.24 12.43 -1.67
N GLU A 188 16.86 11.64 -0.78
CA GLU A 188 17.78 12.16 0.24
C GLU A 188 18.94 12.99 -0.33
N ASN A 189 19.42 12.64 -1.54
CA ASN A 189 20.52 13.35 -2.19
C ASN A 189 20.08 14.57 -3.00
N HIS A 190 18.79 14.65 -3.34
CA HIS A 190 18.24 15.70 -4.19
C HIS A 190 17.33 16.67 -3.45
N CYS A 191 16.85 16.28 -2.26
CA CYS A 191 15.93 17.06 -1.44
C CYS A 191 16.51 17.37 -0.06
N ILE A 192 17.68 17.98 -0.04
CA ILE A 192 18.51 18.15 1.15
C ILE A 192 17.87 19.11 2.14
N ASN A 193 17.14 20.13 1.70
CA ASN A 193 16.52 21.08 2.64
C ASN A 193 15.50 20.38 3.55
N THR A 194 14.73 19.43 3.03
CA THR A 194 13.77 18.67 3.84
C THR A 194 14.38 17.43 4.48
N LEU A 195 15.28 16.72 3.78
CA LEU A 195 15.69 15.36 4.17
C LEU A 195 17.08 15.24 4.80
N LEU A 196 17.94 16.27 4.76
CA LEU A 196 19.34 16.18 5.22
C LEU A 196 19.48 15.64 6.65
N ARG A 197 18.56 16.01 7.55
CA ARG A 197 18.60 15.59 8.96
C ARG A 197 18.34 14.09 9.16
N PHE A 198 17.84 13.40 8.13
CA PHE A 198 17.45 12.00 8.17
C PHE A 198 18.43 11.08 7.44
N VAL A 199 19.39 11.61 6.68
CA VAL A 199 20.34 10.84 5.85
C VAL A 199 21.14 9.80 6.65
N THR A 200 21.36 10.05 7.94
CA THR A 200 22.08 9.12 8.83
C THR A 200 21.18 8.06 9.46
N LEU A 201 19.85 8.20 9.34
CA LEU A 201 18.87 7.29 9.93
C LEU A 201 18.53 6.17 8.95
N THR A 202 18.77 4.94 9.38
CA THR A 202 18.42 3.76 8.59
C THR A 202 16.97 3.33 8.82
N ASN A 203 16.35 2.70 7.81
CA ASN A 203 15.04 2.03 7.93
C ASN A 203 13.87 2.95 8.30
N LEU A 204 13.93 4.22 7.89
CA LEU A 204 12.81 5.16 7.95
C LEU A 204 11.70 4.77 6.98
N ILE A 205 12.08 4.55 5.71
CA ILE A 205 11.22 4.03 4.66
C ILE A 205 11.57 2.57 4.38
N TYR A 206 10.55 1.71 4.35
CA TYR A 206 10.70 0.28 4.09
C TYR A 206 9.68 -0.22 3.07
N ASN A 207 9.98 -1.36 2.45
CA ASN A 207 9.06 -2.06 1.58
C ASN A 207 7.97 -2.76 2.40
N ILE A 208 6.70 -2.53 2.05
CA ILE A 208 5.55 -3.23 2.63
C ILE A 208 5.16 -4.33 1.64
N ASN A 209 4.99 -5.56 2.14
CA ASN A 209 4.58 -6.68 1.30
C ASN A 209 3.14 -6.48 0.78
N ASP A 210 2.78 -7.23 -0.26
CA ASP A 210 1.50 -7.06 -0.97
C ASP A 210 0.27 -7.34 -0.07
N GLU A 211 0.41 -8.24 0.91
CA GLU A 211 -0.67 -8.60 1.81
C GLU A 211 -0.95 -7.48 2.84
N ASP A 212 0.10 -6.95 3.45
CA ASP A 212 0.02 -5.88 4.42
C ASP A 212 -0.44 -4.57 3.76
N ILE A 213 0.08 -4.24 2.57
CA ILE A 213 -0.33 -3.01 1.87
C ILE A 213 -1.80 -3.09 1.46
N SER A 214 -2.29 -4.24 0.98
CA SER A 214 -3.71 -4.43 0.65
C SER A 214 -4.61 -4.20 1.86
N ARG A 215 -4.23 -4.75 3.02
CA ARG A 215 -4.93 -4.53 4.30
C ARG A 215 -4.91 -3.08 4.76
N MET A 216 -3.75 -2.43 4.68
CA MET A 216 -3.61 -1.02 5.05
C MET A 216 -4.44 -0.12 4.14
N ASN A 217 -4.48 -0.40 2.83
CA ASN A 217 -5.30 0.34 1.87
C ASN A 217 -6.79 0.24 2.23
N VAL A 218 -7.27 -0.96 2.59
CA VAL A 218 -8.66 -1.14 3.03
C VAL A 218 -8.96 -0.34 4.30
N LEU A 219 -8.09 -0.39 5.31
CA LEU A 219 -8.25 0.45 6.52
C LEU A 219 -8.25 1.94 6.19
N TYR A 220 -7.37 2.38 5.28
CA TYR A 220 -7.29 3.77 4.87
C TYR A 220 -8.59 4.24 4.19
N ILE A 221 -9.12 3.47 3.24
CA ILE A 221 -10.40 3.75 2.58
C ILE A 221 -11.54 3.84 3.59
N LEU A 222 -11.60 2.91 4.55
CA LEU A 222 -12.58 2.92 5.63
C LEU A 222 -12.49 4.22 6.45
N HIS A 223 -11.29 4.63 6.86
CA HIS A 223 -11.09 5.83 7.65
C HIS A 223 -11.32 7.14 6.89
N GLU A 224 -10.97 7.19 5.60
CA GLU A 224 -11.24 8.34 4.73
C GLU A 224 -12.75 8.59 4.58
N ASN A 225 -13.52 7.53 4.27
CA ASN A 225 -14.97 7.62 4.16
C ASN A 225 -15.61 7.93 5.51
N TYR A 226 -15.13 7.32 6.60
CA TYR A 226 -15.58 7.66 7.96
C TYR A 226 -15.37 9.14 8.28
N SER A 227 -14.22 9.72 7.95
CA SER A 227 -13.95 11.14 8.22
C SER A 227 -14.93 12.06 7.48
N GLN A 228 -15.36 11.69 6.28
CA GLN A 228 -16.36 12.44 5.52
C GLN A 228 -17.77 12.25 6.11
N LEU A 229 -18.14 11.02 6.48
CA LEU A 229 -19.39 10.74 7.19
C LEU A 229 -19.49 11.55 8.49
N ASP A 230 -18.43 11.55 9.29
CA ASP A 230 -18.35 12.28 10.56
C ASP A 230 -18.52 13.78 10.36
N LYS A 231 -17.84 14.37 9.37
CA LYS A 231 -18.00 15.77 8.99
C LYS A 231 -19.41 16.11 8.53
N ILE A 232 -20.05 15.25 7.72
CA ILE A 232 -21.43 15.48 7.25
C ILE A 232 -22.40 15.43 8.43
N ILE A 233 -22.22 14.45 9.32
CA ILE A 233 -23.09 14.26 10.47
C ILE A 233 -22.88 15.37 11.48
N ASN A 234 -21.66 15.72 11.86
CA ASN A 234 -21.41 16.62 12.99
C ASN A 234 -21.31 18.10 12.59
N ASP A 235 -20.74 18.41 11.41
CA ASP A 235 -20.24 19.76 11.09
C ASP A 235 -20.84 20.40 9.82
N SER A 236 -21.76 19.72 9.12
CA SER A 236 -22.25 20.20 7.81
C SER A 236 -23.37 21.22 7.92
N THR A 237 -23.12 22.42 7.36
CA THR A 237 -24.11 23.48 7.12
C THR A 237 -24.03 23.98 5.66
N PRO A 238 -25.11 23.89 4.85
CA PRO A 238 -26.37 23.19 5.13
C PRO A 238 -26.15 21.66 5.18
N PRO A 239 -27.00 20.92 5.92
CA PRO A 239 -26.96 19.47 5.94
C PRO A 239 -27.04 18.86 4.54
N LYS A 240 -26.26 17.81 4.27
CA LYS A 240 -26.35 17.00 3.05
C LYS A 240 -26.48 15.50 3.37
N PRO A 241 -27.58 15.07 4.01
CA PRO A 241 -27.73 13.68 4.45
C PRO A 241 -27.68 12.67 3.31
N GLU A 242 -28.07 13.05 2.09
CA GLU A 242 -28.07 12.17 0.92
C GLU A 242 -26.66 11.70 0.54
N SER A 243 -25.64 12.54 0.78
CA SER A 243 -24.22 12.19 0.53
C SER A 243 -23.70 11.09 1.46
N LEU A 244 -24.41 10.77 2.55
CA LEU A 244 -24.02 9.68 3.45
C LEU A 244 -24.13 8.31 2.81
N LEU A 245 -25.03 8.12 1.81
CA LEU A 245 -25.35 6.79 1.31
C LEU A 245 -24.19 6.18 0.55
N GLU A 246 -23.55 6.96 -0.32
CA GLU A 246 -22.38 6.52 -1.10
C GLU A 246 -21.19 6.20 -0.18
N LEU A 247 -20.90 7.10 0.76
CA LEU A 247 -19.79 6.96 1.71
C LEU A 247 -20.00 5.76 2.65
N SER A 248 -21.20 5.61 3.21
CA SER A 248 -21.55 4.49 4.10
C SER A 248 -21.59 3.15 3.37
N SER A 249 -22.04 3.14 2.10
CA SER A 249 -21.99 1.96 1.24
C SER A 249 -20.55 1.53 0.97
N THR A 250 -19.68 2.48 0.64
CA THR A 250 -18.25 2.23 0.45
C THR A 250 -17.60 1.64 1.71
N CYS A 251 -17.94 2.18 2.89
CA CYS A 251 -17.51 1.61 4.17
C CYS A 251 -18.01 0.17 4.36
N SER A 252 -19.31 -0.07 4.14
CA SER A 252 -19.90 -1.41 4.30
C SER A 252 -19.22 -2.45 3.41
N ASP A 253 -19.02 -2.13 2.14
CA ASP A 253 -18.49 -3.09 1.17
C ASP A 253 -17.01 -3.41 1.44
N ASN A 254 -16.22 -2.39 1.81
CA ASN A 254 -14.82 -2.58 2.18
C ASN A 254 -14.67 -3.25 3.56
N TYR A 255 -15.58 -3.01 4.51
CA TYR A 255 -15.58 -3.69 5.80
C TYR A 255 -15.81 -5.19 5.65
N ILE A 256 -16.76 -5.60 4.78
CA ILE A 256 -16.98 -7.01 4.46
C ILE A 256 -15.70 -7.64 3.88
N LYS A 257 -15.05 -7.00 2.90
CA LYS A 257 -13.76 -7.46 2.36
C LYS A 257 -12.68 -7.57 3.44
N ALA A 258 -12.58 -6.55 4.30
CA ALA A 258 -11.61 -6.49 5.39
C ALA A 258 -11.77 -7.66 6.38
N LYS A 259 -12.99 -8.08 6.67
CA LYS A 259 -13.26 -9.22 7.55
C LYS A 259 -12.59 -10.50 7.04
N TYR A 260 -12.67 -10.78 5.74
CA TYR A 260 -12.00 -11.95 5.14
C TYR A 260 -10.47 -11.85 5.14
N MET A 261 -9.91 -10.65 5.35
CA MET A 261 -8.47 -10.42 5.50
C MET A 261 -7.99 -10.55 6.95
N CYS A 262 -8.92 -10.63 7.91
CA CYS A 262 -8.65 -10.77 9.33
C CYS A 262 -8.54 -12.25 9.72
N TYR A 263 -7.35 -12.83 9.60
CA TYR A 263 -7.08 -14.22 9.95
C TYR A 263 -5.62 -14.42 10.39
N GLY A 264 -5.32 -15.56 11.01
CA GLY A 264 -3.96 -15.99 11.31
C GLY A 264 -3.17 -14.99 12.17
N ASN A 265 -1.97 -14.64 11.70
CA ASN A 265 -1.03 -13.79 12.44
C ASN A 265 -1.33 -12.27 12.32
N TYR A 266 -2.39 -11.87 11.63
CA TYR A 266 -2.72 -10.46 11.37
C TYR A 266 -3.52 -9.79 12.50
N ASN A 267 -3.17 -10.09 13.75
CA ASN A 267 -3.91 -9.66 14.94
C ASN A 267 -4.08 -8.13 15.00
N LYS A 268 -3.05 -7.37 14.65
CA LYS A 268 -3.14 -5.90 14.71
C LYS A 268 -4.02 -5.29 13.64
N PHE A 269 -4.03 -5.82 12.42
CA PHE A 269 -5.01 -5.41 11.42
C PHE A 269 -6.43 -5.67 11.91
N CYS A 270 -6.68 -6.87 12.46
CA CYS A 270 -7.96 -7.23 13.06
C CYS A 270 -8.37 -6.29 14.21
N GLU A 271 -7.43 -5.93 15.09
CA GLU A 271 -7.66 -4.95 16.16
C GLU A 271 -8.06 -3.59 15.59
N LYS A 272 -7.32 -3.04 14.62
CA LYS A 272 -7.67 -1.76 13.98
C LYS A 272 -9.02 -1.81 13.28
N LEU A 273 -9.37 -2.93 12.64
CA LEU A 273 -10.67 -3.12 12.01
C LEU A 273 -11.81 -3.14 13.04
N LYS A 274 -11.60 -3.78 14.20
CA LYS A 274 -12.56 -3.79 15.32
C LYS A 274 -12.74 -2.40 15.93
N ASP A 275 -11.66 -1.65 16.07
CA ASP A 275 -11.71 -0.25 16.55
C ASP A 275 -12.49 0.63 15.57
N PHE A 276 -12.26 0.46 14.27
CA PHE A 276 -13.02 1.13 13.22
C PHE A 276 -14.52 0.83 13.34
N LYS A 277 -14.91 -0.45 13.42
CA LYS A 277 -16.31 -0.87 13.56
C LYS A 277 -16.98 -0.17 14.76
N THR A 278 -16.30 -0.17 15.90
CA THR A 278 -16.80 0.45 17.13
C THR A 278 -17.03 1.95 16.95
N LYS A 279 -16.13 2.67 16.25
CA LYS A 279 -16.31 4.10 15.94
C LYS A 279 -17.47 4.32 14.97
N TYR A 280 -17.56 3.50 13.93
CA TYR A 280 -18.61 3.58 12.92
C TYR A 280 -20.01 3.37 13.49
N GLU A 281 -20.21 2.35 14.34
CA GLU A 281 -21.49 2.08 15.00
C GLU A 281 -21.92 3.24 15.93
N LYS A 282 -20.96 3.89 16.60
CA LYS A 282 -21.24 5.09 17.39
C LYS A 282 -21.74 6.23 16.48
N LEU A 283 -21.08 6.44 15.34
CA LEU A 283 -21.49 7.45 14.37
C LEU A 283 -22.88 7.16 13.79
N PHE A 284 -23.20 5.90 13.50
CA PHE A 284 -24.53 5.48 13.07
C PHE A 284 -25.61 5.80 14.14
N LYS A 285 -25.33 5.54 15.42
CA LYS A 285 -26.23 5.95 16.52
C LYS A 285 -26.38 7.47 16.62
N THR A 286 -25.39 8.25 16.24
CA THR A 286 -25.52 9.72 16.13
C THR A 286 -26.44 10.10 14.97
N ALA A 287 -26.30 9.46 13.80
CA ALA A 287 -27.21 9.66 12.67
C ALA A 287 -28.67 9.34 13.04
N GLN A 288 -28.91 8.26 13.80
CA GLN A 288 -30.23 7.93 14.36
C GLN A 288 -30.83 9.05 15.19
N ARG A 289 -30.05 9.65 16.10
CA ARG A 289 -30.51 10.78 16.91
C ARG A 289 -30.79 12.04 16.11
N LYS A 290 -30.13 12.22 14.95
CA LYS A 290 -30.39 13.35 14.04
C LYS A 290 -31.65 13.16 13.17
N GLY A 291 -32.23 11.97 13.15
CA GLY A 291 -33.51 11.66 12.52
C GLY A 291 -33.41 10.85 11.23
N ASN A 292 -34.58 10.48 10.70
CA ASN A 292 -34.72 9.53 9.59
C ASN A 292 -34.01 9.99 8.31
N GLN A 293 -33.95 11.30 8.05
CA GLN A 293 -33.23 11.85 6.89
C GLN A 293 -31.74 11.49 6.86
N TYR A 294 -31.10 11.29 8.03
CA TYR A 294 -29.72 10.82 8.11
C TYR A 294 -29.66 9.30 8.07
N THR A 295 -30.48 8.63 8.88
CA THR A 295 -30.43 7.16 9.05
C THR A 295 -30.79 6.42 7.77
N ASN A 296 -31.78 6.90 7.02
CA ASN A 296 -32.19 6.28 5.75
C ASN A 296 -31.10 6.38 4.67
N ASN A 297 -30.16 7.31 4.81
CA ASN A 297 -29.02 7.49 3.93
C ASN A 297 -27.72 6.96 4.54
N PHE A 298 -27.76 6.22 5.65
CA PHE A 298 -26.56 5.70 6.31
C PHE A 298 -26.67 4.18 6.42
N LYS A 299 -25.87 3.46 5.65
CA LYS A 299 -25.83 1.99 5.70
C LYS A 299 -25.13 1.53 6.98
N GLU A 300 -25.76 0.65 7.74
CA GLU A 300 -25.12 0.01 8.90
C GLU A 300 -24.08 -1.02 8.45
N LEU A 301 -23.01 -1.23 9.23
CA LEU A 301 -22.09 -2.34 8.96
C LEU A 301 -22.79 -3.65 9.34
N THR A 302 -22.80 -4.62 8.43
CA THR A 302 -23.35 -5.94 8.72
C THR A 302 -22.24 -6.93 9.06
N ASP A 303 -22.46 -7.72 10.11
CA ASP A 303 -21.65 -8.91 10.34
C ASP A 303 -22.10 -10.11 9.50
N TYR A 304 -23.31 -10.04 8.93
CA TYR A 304 -23.82 -11.06 8.04
C TYR A 304 -23.25 -10.93 6.64
N ASP A 305 -22.81 -12.08 6.15
CA ASP A 305 -22.38 -12.31 4.79
C ASP A 305 -23.63 -12.38 3.89
N ASN A 306 -24.15 -11.24 3.46
CA ASN A 306 -25.07 -11.22 2.31
C ASN A 306 -24.23 -11.42 1.04
N ILE A 307 -23.68 -12.63 0.88
CA ILE A 307 -22.96 -13.09 -0.29
C ILE A 307 -24.00 -13.34 -1.40
N ASN A 308 -24.45 -12.27 -2.04
CA ASN A 308 -24.80 -12.33 -3.46
C ASN A 308 -23.52 -12.04 -4.24
N ILE A 309 -22.58 -12.99 -4.24
CA ILE A 309 -21.48 -13.00 -5.20
C ILE A 309 -22.09 -13.32 -6.56
N ILE A 310 -22.56 -12.29 -7.25
CA ILE A 310 -22.78 -12.36 -8.68
C ILE A 310 -21.38 -12.25 -9.30
N SER A 311 -20.83 -13.42 -9.63
CA SER A 311 -19.98 -13.67 -10.79
C SER A 311 -19.49 -12.44 -11.56
N THR A 312 -18.38 -11.86 -11.13
CA THR A 312 -17.38 -11.33 -12.07
C THR A 312 -16.06 -12.02 -11.79
N THR A 313 -15.89 -13.17 -12.46
CA THR A 313 -14.64 -13.55 -13.13
C THR A 313 -13.81 -12.29 -13.39
N VAL A 314 -12.73 -12.07 -12.63
CA VAL A 314 -11.34 -12.19 -13.07
C VAL A 314 -10.47 -11.86 -11.84
N ILE A 315 -9.92 -12.88 -11.17
CA ILE A 315 -8.86 -12.72 -10.14
C ILE A 315 -7.48 -12.64 -10.82
N GLY A 316 -7.41 -11.94 -11.96
CA GLY A 316 -6.15 -11.72 -12.66
C GLY A 316 -6.28 -10.54 -13.62
N SER A 317 -5.68 -9.40 -13.29
CA SER A 317 -5.62 -8.15 -14.09
C SER A 317 -6.79 -7.16 -14.02
N ALA A 318 -7.39 -6.98 -12.84
CA ALA A 318 -8.11 -5.74 -12.49
C ALA A 318 -8.04 -5.47 -10.99
N VAL A 319 -6.83 -5.16 -10.48
CA VAL A 319 -6.74 -4.39 -9.24
C VAL A 319 -7.37 -3.05 -9.58
N GLY A 320 -8.60 -2.86 -9.12
CA GLY A 320 -9.30 -1.60 -9.25
C GLY A 320 -8.42 -0.51 -8.66
N LEU A 321 -7.78 0.25 -9.55
CA LEU A 321 -7.56 1.66 -9.39
C LEU A 321 -8.94 2.25 -9.05
N ILE A 322 -9.30 2.24 -7.77
CA ILE A 322 -9.87 3.44 -7.21
C ILE A 322 -8.63 4.30 -7.08
N PRO A 323 -8.40 5.25 -8.01
CA PRO A 323 -7.39 6.21 -7.73
C PRO A 323 -7.80 6.82 -6.39
N LEU A 324 -6.89 6.84 -5.42
CA LEU A 324 -6.92 7.81 -4.32
C LEU A 324 -6.69 9.23 -4.91
N LEU A 325 -7.35 9.53 -6.03
CA LEU A 325 -7.54 10.85 -6.58
C LEU A 325 -8.44 11.52 -5.55
N GLY A 326 -7.80 12.38 -4.76
CA GLY A 326 -8.50 13.43 -4.08
C GLY A 326 -9.49 14.03 -5.05
N ILE A 327 -10.73 14.16 -4.58
CA ILE A 327 -11.71 15.16 -4.97
C ILE A 327 -11.08 16.15 -5.96
N LEU A 328 -11.18 15.83 -7.26
CA LEU A 328 -10.89 16.77 -8.32
C LEU A 328 -12.02 17.79 -8.23
N TYR A 329 -11.76 18.82 -7.42
CA TYR A 329 -12.58 20.03 -7.43
C TYR A 329 -12.68 20.48 -8.88
N LYS A 330 -13.91 20.44 -9.37
CA LYS A 330 -14.43 21.17 -10.52
C LYS A 330 -13.78 22.57 -10.61
N VAL A 331 -12.67 22.69 -11.33
CA VAL A 331 -12.18 24.00 -11.78
C VAL A 331 -13.06 24.40 -12.95
N ARG A 332 -14.14 25.13 -12.63
CA ARG A 332 -14.78 26.04 -13.58
C ARG A 332 -13.72 27.05 -14.02
N TYR A 333 -13.11 26.86 -15.18
CA TYR A 333 -12.61 28.02 -15.92
C TYR A 333 -13.83 28.72 -16.54
N LEU A 334 -14.26 29.79 -15.87
CA LEU A 334 -15.05 30.84 -16.49
C LEU A 334 -14.10 31.68 -17.35
N ASN A 335 -14.53 31.94 -18.58
CA ASN A 335 -13.93 32.80 -19.60
C ASN A 335 -13.41 34.13 -19.05
N ILE A 336 -12.21 34.55 -19.47
CA ILE A 336 -11.88 35.97 -19.65
C ILE A 336 -11.25 36.14 -21.03
N LYS A 337 -11.94 36.92 -21.88
CA LYS A 337 -11.46 37.48 -23.14
C LYS A 337 -10.38 38.53 -22.87
N PHE A 338 -9.41 38.63 -23.76
CA PHE A 338 -9.00 39.91 -24.33
C PHE A 338 -8.87 39.78 -25.83
#